data_AF-A0A8D0G237-F1
#
_entry.id   AF-A0A8D0G237-F1
#
_cell.length_a   1.000
_cell.length_b   1.000
_cell.length_c   1.000
_cell.angle_alpha   90.00
_cell.angle_beta   90.00
_cell.angle_gamma   90.00
#
_symmetry.space_group_name_H-M   'P 1'
#
loop_
_entity.id
_entity.type
_entity.pdbx_description
1 polymer ?
#
loop_
_entity_poly.entity_id
_entity_poly.type
_entity_poly.pdbx_seq_one_letter_code
_entity_poly.pdbx_strand_id
1 'polypeptide(L)'
;MPVVIGFEGSANKIGVGIVWDGQVLSNPRRTYVTPPGQGFLPSDTARHHRACVLAVLQEALQEAGLKPQDIDAVAFTKGPGMGAPLVTVAVVARTVAQLWRKPLLGVNHCVGHIEMGRLVTGAQNPTVLYVSGGNTQVWTQVVPCTEHYDTAPPAELKQYHPPLKNITKHKLSHNSLSPPQNPLTRPLHQTPDGTARSYTSDERSTGPGSSTAEVWPPRRPSP
;
A
#
# COMPACT_ATOMS: atom_id res chain seq x y z
N MET A 1 -16.60 -11.82 23.19
CA MET A 1 -16.00 -11.23 21.98
C MET A 1 -14.53 -11.60 21.90
N PRO A 2 -13.97 -11.80 20.69
CA PRO A 2 -12.56 -12.16 20.52
C PRO A 2 -11.62 -10.99 20.82
N VAL A 3 -10.45 -11.28 21.36
CA VAL A 3 -9.32 -10.35 21.48
C VAL A 3 -8.43 -10.50 20.24
N VAL A 4 -8.22 -9.41 19.50
CA VAL A 4 -7.41 -9.43 18.27
C VAL A 4 -6.18 -8.55 18.45
N ILE A 5 -5.01 -9.09 18.15
CA ILE A 5 -3.77 -8.31 18.01
C ILE A 5 -3.51 -8.02 16.54
N GLY A 6 -3.25 -6.75 16.20
CA GLY A 6 -3.04 -6.26 14.85
C GLY A 6 -1.64 -5.71 14.64
N PHE A 7 -0.99 -6.05 13.53
CA PHE A 7 0.33 -5.55 13.14
C PHE A 7 0.25 -4.68 11.88
N GLU A 8 0.70 -3.43 11.98
CA GLU A 8 0.72 -2.45 10.87
C GLU A 8 2.14 -1.95 10.61
N GLY A 9 2.60 -2.05 9.36
CA GLY A 9 3.89 -1.49 8.94
C GLY A 9 4.04 -1.37 7.43
N SER A 10 2.97 -0.95 6.76
CA SER A 10 2.92 -0.71 5.30
C SER A 10 3.78 0.47 4.84
N ALA A 11 4.00 1.45 5.72
CA ALA A 11 4.71 2.70 5.44
C ALA A 11 5.86 2.93 6.45
N ASN A 12 6.18 4.19 6.76
CA ASN A 12 7.25 4.56 7.68
C ASN A 12 6.89 4.46 9.18
N LYS A 13 5.70 3.97 9.52
CA LYS A 13 5.29 3.69 10.90
C LYS A 13 5.24 2.19 11.09
N ILE A 14 5.62 1.73 12.28
CA ILE A 14 5.40 0.37 12.77
C ILE A 14 4.56 0.45 14.03
N GLY A 15 3.45 -0.29 14.07
CA GLY A 15 2.54 -0.32 15.21
C GLY A 15 2.01 -1.71 15.47
N VAL A 16 1.73 -1.99 16.73
CA VAL A 16 1.01 -3.18 17.17
C VAL A 16 -0.14 -2.71 18.05
N GLY A 17 -1.36 -3.11 17.74
CA GLY A 17 -2.55 -2.73 18.49
C GLY A 17 -3.31 -3.95 18.98
N ILE A 18 -4.02 -3.81 20.10
CA ILE A 18 -4.90 -4.85 20.64
C ILE A 18 -6.30 -4.28 20.80
N VAL A 19 -7.29 -4.98 20.26
CA VAL A 19 -8.69 -4.59 20.32
C VAL A 19 -9.51 -5.73 20.91
N TRP A 20 -10.42 -5.38 21.81
CA TRP A 20 -11.42 -6.28 22.39
C TRP A 20 -12.77 -5.58 22.39
N ASP A 21 -13.76 -6.19 21.73
CA ASP A 21 -15.13 -5.68 21.71
C ASP A 21 -15.27 -4.19 21.35
N GLY A 22 -14.62 -3.79 20.25
CA GLY A 22 -14.61 -2.39 19.82
C GLY A 22 -13.82 -1.43 20.72
N GLN A 23 -13.21 -1.91 21.81
CA GLN A 23 -12.33 -1.12 22.66
C GLN A 23 -10.87 -1.34 22.29
N VAL A 24 -10.13 -0.26 22.16
CA VAL A 24 -8.68 -0.29 21.95
C VAL A 24 -8.00 -0.45 23.32
N LEU A 25 -7.45 -1.64 23.57
CA LEU A 25 -6.74 -1.93 24.82
C LEU A 25 -5.30 -1.43 24.80
N SER A 26 -4.67 -1.39 23.62
CA SER A 26 -3.30 -0.94 23.43
C SER A 26 -3.04 -0.53 21.98
N ASN A 27 -2.14 0.43 21.75
CA ASN A 27 -1.78 0.90 20.41
C ASN A 27 -0.39 1.58 20.30
N PRO A 28 0.70 0.98 20.81
CA PRO A 28 2.02 1.56 20.70
C PRO A 28 2.50 1.61 19.25
N ARG A 29 3.24 2.67 18.93
CA ARG A 29 3.74 2.94 17.58
C ARG A 29 5.11 3.58 17.61
N ARG A 30 5.92 3.29 16.60
CA ARG A 30 7.18 4.00 16.31
C ARG A 30 7.16 4.51 14.86
N THR A 31 7.83 5.63 14.64
CA THR A 31 7.92 6.28 13.33
C THR A 31 9.37 6.37 12.91
N TYR A 32 9.68 5.90 11.70
CA TYR A 32 10.95 6.15 11.05
C TYR A 32 10.97 7.59 10.50
N VAL A 33 11.86 8.41 11.04
CA VAL A 33 12.03 9.82 10.68
C VAL A 33 13.35 9.99 9.93
N THR A 34 13.29 10.53 8.72
CA THR A 34 14.45 10.85 7.90
C THR A 34 14.97 12.26 8.17
N PRO A 35 16.24 12.56 7.84
CA PRO A 35 16.74 13.94 7.86
C PRO A 35 15.88 14.88 7.00
N PRO A 36 15.84 16.18 7.32
CA PRO A 36 15.13 17.17 6.52
C PRO A 36 15.51 17.10 5.03
N GLY A 37 14.50 17.20 4.15
CA GLY A 37 14.68 17.14 2.71
C GLY A 37 14.79 15.73 2.10
N GLN A 38 14.66 14.67 2.89
CA GLN A 38 14.77 13.29 2.41
C GLN A 38 13.47 12.49 2.65
N GLY A 39 13.11 11.66 1.68
CA GLY A 39 12.07 10.63 1.83
C GLY A 39 12.61 9.35 2.45
N PHE A 40 11.74 8.55 3.07
CA PHE A 40 12.12 7.24 3.60
C PHE A 40 12.20 6.19 2.50
N LEU A 41 13.34 5.49 2.41
CA LEU A 41 13.53 4.40 1.47
C LEU A 41 12.94 3.08 2.01
N PRO A 42 12.43 2.18 1.13
CA PRO A 42 11.87 0.90 1.58
C PRO A 42 12.84 0.03 2.38
N SER A 43 14.13 0.01 2.00
CA SER A 43 15.17 -0.78 2.66
C SER A 43 15.44 -0.32 4.10
N ASP A 44 15.61 0.99 4.29
CA ASP A 44 15.90 1.59 5.59
C ASP A 44 14.68 1.53 6.51
N THR A 45 13.48 1.74 5.95
CA THR A 45 12.23 1.57 6.68
C THR A 45 12.07 0.13 7.17
N ALA A 46 12.36 -0.87 6.33
CA ALA A 46 12.30 -2.26 6.74
C ALA A 46 13.35 -2.57 7.83
N ARG A 47 14.54 -1.95 7.80
CA ARG A 47 15.56 -2.06 8.85
C ARG A 47 15.04 -1.51 10.17
N HIS A 48 14.40 -0.33 10.15
CA HIS A 48 13.75 0.25 11.31
C HIS A 48 12.67 -0.68 11.90
N HIS A 49 11.77 -1.20 11.06
CA HIS A 49 10.71 -2.12 11.51
C HIS A 49 11.28 -3.37 12.16
N ARG A 50 12.33 -3.98 11.59
CA ARG A 50 13.00 -5.14 12.19
C ARG A 50 13.59 -4.83 13.57
N ALA A 51 14.14 -3.64 13.77
CA ALA A 51 14.72 -3.23 15.04
C ALA A 51 13.66 -2.98 16.13
N CYS A 52 12.46 -2.53 15.76
CA CYS A 52 11.45 -2.07 16.71
C CYS A 52 10.30 -3.06 16.95
N VAL A 53 9.93 -3.88 15.97
CA VAL A 53 8.65 -4.63 15.98
C VAL A 53 8.45 -5.53 17.21
N LEU A 54 9.50 -6.19 17.70
CA LEU A 54 9.39 -7.04 18.89
C LEU A 54 9.22 -6.23 20.18
N ALA A 55 9.87 -5.07 20.28
CA ALA A 55 9.70 -4.17 21.41
C ALA A 55 8.27 -3.58 21.43
N VAL A 56 7.76 -3.16 20.27
CA VAL A 56 6.38 -2.65 20.15
C VAL A 56 5.35 -3.76 20.44
N LEU A 57 5.61 -5.00 20.03
CA LEU A 57 4.77 -6.15 20.39
C LEU A 57 4.73 -6.38 21.90
N GLN A 58 5.89 -6.34 22.57
CA GLN A 58 5.97 -6.52 24.02
C GLN A 58 5.24 -5.39 24.77
N GLU A 59 5.48 -4.14 24.36
CA GLU A 59 4.78 -2.96 24.87
C GLU A 59 3.26 -3.12 24.70
N ALA A 60 2.80 -3.62 23.56
CA ALA A 60 1.37 -3.79 23.30
C ALA A 60 0.71 -4.77 24.27
N LEU A 61 1.34 -5.92 24.50
CA LEU A 61 0.86 -6.92 25.46
C LEU A 61 0.91 -6.38 26.90
N GLN A 62 1.95 -5.63 27.25
CA GLN A 62 2.12 -5.03 28.57
C GLN A 62 1.06 -3.96 28.85
N GLU A 63 0.83 -3.03 27.91
CA GLU A 63 -0.20 -2.00 28.03
C GLU A 63 -1.61 -2.59 28.14
N ALA A 64 -1.90 -3.64 27.37
CA ALA A 64 -3.19 -4.33 27.45
C ALA A 64 -3.34 -5.21 28.71
N GLY A 65 -2.24 -5.51 29.42
CA GLY A 65 -2.25 -6.44 30.55
C GLY A 65 -2.55 -7.89 30.16
N LEU A 66 -2.27 -8.28 28.92
CA LEU A 66 -2.63 -9.59 28.36
C LEU A 66 -1.40 -10.48 28.12
N LYS A 67 -1.64 -11.78 28.17
CA LYS A 67 -0.66 -12.80 27.78
C LYS A 67 -0.98 -13.34 26.39
N PRO A 68 -0.01 -13.96 25.70
CA PRO A 68 -0.24 -14.61 24.41
C PRO A 68 -1.44 -15.58 24.35
N GLN A 69 -1.76 -16.24 25.47
CA GLN A 69 -2.86 -17.19 25.56
C GLN A 69 -4.23 -16.51 25.43
N ASP A 70 -4.33 -15.25 25.88
CA ASP A 70 -5.57 -14.46 25.91
C ASP A 70 -5.92 -13.88 24.53
N ILE A 71 -5.00 -13.94 23.57
CA ILE A 71 -5.21 -13.48 22.19
C ILE A 71 -5.97 -14.55 21.40
N ASP A 72 -7.06 -14.18 20.73
CA ASP A 72 -7.86 -15.13 19.94
C ASP A 72 -7.45 -15.18 18.48
N ALA A 73 -6.95 -14.07 17.92
CA ALA A 73 -6.49 -14.00 16.54
C ALA A 73 -5.37 -12.99 16.34
N VAL A 74 -4.52 -13.24 15.34
CA VAL A 74 -3.46 -12.35 14.89
C VAL A 74 -3.84 -11.77 13.54
N ALA A 75 -3.90 -10.45 13.43
CA ALA A 75 -4.14 -9.72 12.19
C ALA A 75 -2.88 -8.98 11.74
N PHE A 76 -2.65 -8.87 10.44
CA PHE A 76 -1.55 -8.07 9.91
C PHE A 76 -1.93 -7.41 8.59
N THR A 77 -1.28 -6.31 8.28
CA THR A 77 -1.47 -5.63 7.00
C THR A 77 -0.90 -6.45 5.85
N LYS A 78 -1.80 -7.00 5.02
CA LYS A 78 -1.44 -7.72 3.79
C LYS A 78 -1.04 -6.76 2.67
N GLY A 79 -1.57 -5.54 2.70
CA GLY A 79 -1.29 -4.46 1.75
C GLY A 79 -2.52 -3.56 1.52
N PRO A 80 -2.40 -2.53 0.67
CA PRO A 80 -1.19 -2.10 -0.05
C PRO A 80 -0.11 -1.52 0.86
N GLY A 81 1.09 -1.28 0.32
CA GLY A 81 2.23 -0.72 1.07
C GLY A 81 3.58 -0.98 0.41
N MET A 82 4.65 -0.51 1.05
CA MET A 82 6.02 -0.79 0.61
C MET A 82 6.38 -2.26 0.81
N GLY A 83 6.93 -2.91 -0.22
CA GLY A 83 7.19 -4.35 -0.22
C GLY A 83 8.08 -4.83 0.94
N ALA A 84 9.27 -4.24 1.13
CA ALA A 84 10.20 -4.68 2.16
C ALA A 84 9.68 -4.50 3.61
N PRO A 85 9.04 -3.37 3.97
CA PRO A 85 8.33 -3.22 5.24
C PRO A 85 7.18 -4.23 5.43
N LEU A 86 6.33 -4.44 4.42
CA LEU A 86 5.23 -5.41 4.49
C LEU A 86 5.72 -6.84 4.77
N VAL A 87 6.79 -7.27 4.08
CA VAL A 87 7.39 -8.59 4.31
C VAL A 87 7.89 -8.72 5.74
N THR A 88 8.54 -7.67 6.28
CA THR A 88 9.04 -7.66 7.65
C THR A 88 7.92 -7.91 8.66
N VAL A 89 6.81 -7.18 8.53
CA VAL A 89 5.66 -7.34 9.44
C VAL A 89 4.96 -8.70 9.26
N ALA A 90 4.78 -9.14 8.00
CA ALA A 90 4.12 -10.40 7.70
C ALA A 90 4.88 -11.61 8.27
N VAL A 91 6.22 -11.59 8.26
CA VAL A 91 7.04 -12.64 8.87
C VAL A 91 6.78 -12.70 10.38
N VAL A 92 6.84 -11.55 11.07
CA VAL A 92 6.61 -11.51 12.53
C VAL A 92 5.21 -11.99 12.88
N ALA A 93 4.17 -11.49 12.21
CA ALA A 93 2.79 -11.88 12.47
C ALA A 93 2.57 -13.39 12.26
N ARG A 94 3.16 -13.97 11.20
CA ARG A 94 3.10 -15.42 10.94
C ARG A 94 3.80 -16.22 12.03
N THR A 95 5.00 -15.80 12.44
CA THR A 95 5.75 -16.46 13.51
C THR A 95 4.98 -16.43 14.82
N VAL A 96 4.43 -15.27 15.19
CA VAL A 96 3.60 -15.10 16.39
C VAL A 96 2.35 -15.99 16.35
N ALA A 97 1.61 -15.98 15.24
CA ALA A 97 0.43 -16.82 15.07
C ALA A 97 0.75 -18.32 15.18
N GLN A 98 1.88 -18.76 14.61
CA GLN A 98 2.34 -20.15 14.72
C GLN A 98 2.75 -20.53 16.14
N LEU A 99 3.54 -19.67 16.81
CA LEU A 99 4.00 -19.91 18.18
C LEU A 99 2.82 -19.99 19.16
N TRP A 100 1.82 -19.12 18.99
CA TRP A 100 0.65 -19.06 19.87
C TRP A 100 -0.50 -19.95 19.42
N ARG A 101 -0.35 -20.63 18.27
CA ARG A 101 -1.36 -21.47 17.63
C ARG A 101 -2.70 -20.74 17.44
N LYS A 102 -2.63 -19.50 16.95
CA LYS A 102 -3.78 -18.63 16.71
C LYS A 102 -4.03 -18.46 15.21
N PRO A 103 -5.29 -18.27 14.79
CA PRO A 103 -5.61 -17.93 13.40
C PRO A 103 -4.92 -16.63 12.98
N LEU A 104 -4.50 -16.59 11.70
CA LEU A 104 -3.83 -15.45 11.09
C LEU A 104 -4.73 -14.80 10.03
N LEU A 105 -4.95 -13.50 10.14
CA LEU A 105 -5.83 -12.71 9.28
C LEU A 105 -5.03 -11.67 8.48
N GLY A 106 -5.12 -11.73 7.15
CA GLY A 106 -4.54 -10.71 6.28
C GLY A 106 -5.53 -9.58 6.04
N VAL A 107 -5.20 -8.37 6.48
CA VAL A 107 -6.08 -7.19 6.44
C VAL A 107 -5.65 -6.24 5.33
N ASN A 108 -6.64 -5.65 4.64
CA ASN A 108 -6.39 -4.56 3.70
C ASN A 108 -6.16 -3.25 4.48
N HIS A 109 -5.06 -2.56 4.21
CA HIS A 109 -4.65 -1.34 4.90
C HIS A 109 -5.72 -0.23 4.84
N CYS A 110 -6.29 0.01 3.66
CA CYS A 110 -7.30 1.05 3.45
C CYS A 110 -8.59 0.72 4.20
N VAL A 111 -9.02 -0.54 4.18
CA VAL A 111 -10.20 -1.00 4.94
C VAL A 111 -9.96 -0.84 6.45
N GLY A 112 -8.74 -1.13 6.93
CA GLY A 112 -8.38 -0.90 8.32
C GLY A 112 -8.57 0.56 8.76
N HIS A 113 -8.20 1.53 7.92
CA HIS A 113 -8.46 2.94 8.16
C HIS A 113 -9.95 3.28 8.25
N ILE A 114 -10.75 2.73 7.33
CA ILE A 114 -12.21 2.96 7.28
C ILE A 114 -12.88 2.38 8.52
N GLU A 115 -12.62 1.10 8.84
CA GLU A 115 -13.28 0.42 9.96
C GLU A 115 -12.87 1.00 11.32
N MET A 116 -11.60 1.36 11.50
CA MET A 116 -11.18 2.05 12.72
C MET A 116 -11.84 3.44 12.84
N GLY A 117 -11.97 4.17 11.73
CA GLY A 117 -12.70 5.44 11.71
C GLY A 117 -14.17 5.26 12.10
N ARG A 118 -14.86 4.29 11.48
CA ARG A 118 -16.26 3.95 11.80
C ARG A 118 -16.45 3.59 13.26
N LEU A 119 -15.53 2.79 13.82
CA LEU A 119 -15.56 2.38 15.23
C LEU A 119 -15.45 3.58 16.17
N VAL A 120 -14.47 4.46 15.94
CA VAL A 120 -14.21 5.60 16.83
C VAL A 120 -15.27 6.70 16.71
N THR A 121 -15.83 6.91 15.50
CA THR A 121 -16.80 8.00 15.28
C THR A 121 -18.26 7.55 15.29
N GLY A 122 -18.54 6.24 15.32
CA GLY A 122 -19.90 5.69 15.20
C GLY A 122 -20.52 5.86 13.81
N ALA A 123 -19.73 6.14 12.77
CA ALA A 123 -20.25 6.37 11.43
C ALA A 123 -20.74 5.05 10.78
N GLN A 124 -22.02 4.99 10.40
CA GLN A 124 -22.63 3.73 9.92
C GLN A 124 -22.50 3.48 8.42
N ASN A 125 -22.51 4.51 7.57
CA ASN A 125 -22.32 4.36 6.12
C ASN A 125 -21.69 5.62 5.50
N PRO A 126 -20.45 5.97 5.88
CA PRO A 126 -19.84 7.21 5.44
C PRO A 126 -19.36 7.12 3.99
N THR A 127 -19.45 8.24 3.27
CA THR A 127 -18.50 8.49 2.16
C THR A 127 -17.18 8.93 2.78
N VAL A 128 -16.12 8.18 2.54
CA VAL A 128 -14.81 8.36 3.18
C VAL A 128 -13.83 8.98 2.21
N LEU A 129 -13.21 10.08 2.62
CA LEU A 129 -12.02 10.62 1.99
C LEU A 129 -10.78 10.06 2.69
N TYR A 130 -10.08 9.13 2.03
CA TYR A 130 -8.84 8.54 2.54
C TYR A 130 -7.63 9.24 1.92
N VAL A 131 -6.95 10.06 2.72
CA VAL A 131 -5.75 10.82 2.31
C VAL A 131 -4.59 10.47 3.24
N SER A 132 -3.50 10.00 2.65
CA SER A 132 -2.24 9.69 3.31
C SER A 132 -1.08 10.02 2.38
N GLY A 133 0.17 9.84 2.84
CA GLY A 133 1.34 10.02 1.99
C GLY A 133 1.41 9.05 0.80
N GLY A 134 0.70 7.91 0.86
CA GLY A 134 0.70 6.88 -0.20
C GLY A 134 -0.64 6.69 -0.90
N ASN A 135 -1.71 7.33 -0.44
CA ASN A 135 -3.06 7.14 -0.97
C ASN A 135 -3.85 8.46 -0.98
N THR A 136 -4.65 8.68 -2.01
CA THR A 136 -5.67 9.73 -2.05
C THR A 136 -6.86 9.17 -2.82
N GLN A 137 -7.92 8.80 -2.10
CA GLN A 137 -9.04 8.02 -2.64
C GLN A 137 -10.35 8.43 -1.98
N VAL A 138 -11.44 8.43 -2.76
CA VAL A 138 -12.81 8.56 -2.24
C VAL A 138 -13.44 7.18 -2.25
N TRP A 139 -13.92 6.74 -1.09
CA TRP A 139 -14.55 5.45 -0.87
C TRP A 139 -16.01 5.66 -0.47
N THR A 140 -16.88 4.83 -1.01
CA THR A 140 -18.28 4.76 -0.56
C THR A 140 -18.71 3.31 -0.53
N GLN A 141 -19.45 2.93 0.51
CA GLN A 141 -20.06 1.62 0.56
C GLN A 141 -21.39 1.67 -0.19
N VAL A 142 -21.43 0.97 -1.31
CA VAL A 142 -22.67 0.78 -2.07
C VAL A 142 -23.43 -0.36 -1.41
N VAL A 143 -24.50 -0.02 -0.71
CA VAL A 143 -25.50 -1.03 -0.30
C VAL A 143 -26.39 -1.25 -1.51
N PRO A 144 -26.38 -2.45 -2.13
CA PRO A 144 -27.34 -2.74 -3.19
C PRO A 144 -28.75 -2.63 -2.60
N CYS A 145 -29.61 -1.87 -3.27
CA CYS A 145 -31.01 -1.79 -2.90
C CYS A 145 -31.65 -3.15 -3.21
N THR A 146 -31.85 -3.97 -2.18
CA THR A 146 -32.60 -5.23 -2.32
C THR A 146 -33.97 -5.10 -1.68
N GLU A 147 -34.76 -4.07 -2.03
CA GLU A 147 -36.20 -4.07 -1.77
C GLU A 147 -36.95 -3.40 -2.93
N HIS A 148 -38.02 -4.09 -3.37
CA HIS A 148 -39.00 -3.80 -4.44
C HIS A 148 -38.84 -4.50 -5.81
N TYR A 149 -38.63 -5.82 -5.80
CA TYR A 149 -39.13 -6.69 -6.87
C TYR A 149 -39.83 -7.93 -6.29
N ASP A 150 -40.80 -7.73 -5.39
CA ASP A 150 -41.79 -8.74 -5.03
C ASP A 150 -43.18 -8.25 -5.47
N THR A 151 -43.49 -8.41 -6.76
CA THR A 151 -44.83 -8.74 -7.30
C THR A 151 -44.69 -9.06 -8.80
N ALA A 152 -44.10 -10.19 -9.15
CA ALA A 152 -44.35 -10.84 -10.44
C ALA A 152 -44.29 -12.35 -10.24
N PRO A 153 -45.29 -13.13 -10.72
CA PRO A 153 -45.29 -14.57 -10.57
C PRO A 153 -44.08 -15.19 -11.32
N PRO A 154 -43.61 -16.37 -10.91
CA PRO A 154 -42.38 -16.95 -11.44
C PRO A 154 -42.58 -17.42 -12.89
N ALA A 155 -42.29 -16.54 -13.84
CA ALA A 155 -42.02 -16.90 -15.22
C ALA A 155 -40.51 -16.75 -15.46
N GLU A 156 -39.83 -17.89 -15.54
CA GLU A 156 -38.47 -18.09 -16.05
C GLU A 156 -37.41 -17.06 -15.63
N LEU A 157 -36.79 -17.27 -14.48
CA LEU A 157 -35.42 -16.78 -14.24
C LEU A 157 -34.46 -17.53 -15.18
N LYS A 158 -34.36 -17.06 -16.44
CA LYS A 158 -33.19 -17.38 -17.26
C LYS A 158 -31.98 -16.80 -16.53
N GLN A 159 -31.09 -17.68 -16.12
CA GLN A 159 -29.79 -17.36 -15.57
C GLN A 159 -29.12 -16.31 -16.47
N TYR A 160 -29.10 -15.06 -16.01
CA TYR A 160 -28.48 -13.97 -16.73
C TYR A 160 -26.96 -14.17 -16.67
N HIS A 161 -26.42 -14.79 -17.72
CA HIS A 161 -25.00 -14.71 -18.02
C HIS A 161 -24.78 -13.43 -18.83
N PRO A 162 -24.13 -12.39 -18.29
CA PRO A 162 -23.79 -11.23 -19.10
C PRO A 162 -22.93 -11.69 -20.27
N PRO A 163 -23.20 -11.26 -21.51
CA PRO A 163 -22.29 -11.54 -22.61
C PRO A 163 -20.95 -10.86 -22.30
N LEU A 164 -19.91 -11.67 -22.10
CA LEU A 164 -18.52 -11.21 -22.18
C LEU A 164 -18.25 -10.81 -23.63
N LYS A 165 -18.69 -9.62 -24.03
CA LYS A 165 -18.24 -8.99 -25.27
C LYS A 165 -17.95 -7.51 -25.02
N ASN A 166 -16.68 -7.20 -25.23
CA ASN A 166 -16.09 -5.90 -25.50
C ASN A 166 -15.76 -5.03 -24.28
N ILE A 167 -14.95 -5.57 -23.36
CA ILE A 167 -13.79 -4.77 -22.93
C ILE A 167 -12.96 -4.58 -24.21
N THR A 168 -13.10 -3.41 -24.82
CA THR A 168 -12.10 -2.91 -25.74
C THR A 168 -10.80 -2.87 -24.94
N LYS A 169 -9.99 -3.91 -25.10
CA LYS A 169 -8.55 -3.74 -24.94
C LYS A 169 -8.24 -2.58 -25.88
N HIS A 170 -7.84 -1.43 -25.36
CA HIS A 170 -6.90 -0.61 -26.11
C HIS A 170 -5.65 -1.47 -26.29
N LYS A 171 -5.70 -2.30 -27.33
CA LYS A 171 -4.55 -2.90 -27.96
C LYS A 171 -3.84 -1.69 -28.54
N LEU A 172 -2.81 -1.19 -27.82
CA LEU A 172 -1.71 -0.55 -28.52
C LEU A 172 -1.42 -1.47 -29.69
N SER A 173 -1.60 -0.95 -30.90
CA SER A 173 -1.33 -1.68 -32.12
C SER A 173 0.09 -2.21 -32.02
N HIS A 174 0.22 -3.53 -31.89
CA HIS A 174 1.36 -4.21 -32.46
C HIS A 174 1.23 -4.00 -33.96
N ASN A 175 1.79 -2.87 -34.44
CA ASN A 175 2.45 -2.90 -35.72
C ASN A 175 3.38 -4.10 -35.67
N SER A 176 3.22 -5.00 -36.63
CA SER A 176 4.24 -5.96 -37.02
C SER A 176 5.49 -5.17 -37.44
N LEU A 177 6.28 -4.77 -36.45
CA LEU A 177 7.67 -4.43 -36.63
C LEU A 177 8.43 -5.72 -36.37
N SER A 178 9.08 -6.20 -37.43
CA SER A 178 10.17 -7.17 -37.38
C SER A 178 11.07 -6.90 -36.17
N PRO A 179 11.69 -7.94 -35.57
CA PRO A 179 12.54 -7.75 -34.40
C PRO A 179 13.60 -6.66 -34.67
N PRO A 180 13.85 -5.74 -33.72
CA PRO A 180 14.94 -4.79 -33.87
C PRO A 180 16.25 -5.58 -34.00
N GLN A 181 16.93 -5.40 -35.13
CA GLN A 181 18.31 -5.80 -35.25
C GLN A 181 19.09 -5.11 -34.12
N ASN A 182 19.91 -5.89 -33.43
CA ASN A 182 20.80 -5.48 -32.37
C ASN A 182 21.53 -4.16 -32.73
N PRO A 183 21.41 -3.06 -31.97
CA PRO A 183 22.09 -1.79 -32.29
C PRO A 183 23.62 -1.84 -32.09
N LEU A 184 24.19 -2.99 -31.70
CA LEU A 184 25.64 -3.15 -31.54
C LEU A 184 26.38 -3.72 -32.76
N THR A 185 25.75 -3.72 -33.93
CA THR A 185 26.46 -3.93 -35.20
C THR A 185 26.10 -2.83 -36.18
N ARG A 186 26.84 -1.70 -36.11
CA ARG A 186 26.95 -0.80 -37.25
C ARG A 186 27.66 -1.57 -38.38
N PRO A 187 27.16 -1.54 -39.64
CA PRO A 187 27.97 -2.00 -40.75
C PRO A 187 29.23 -1.13 -40.80
N LEU A 188 30.40 -1.78 -40.82
CA LEU A 188 31.67 -1.13 -41.10
C LEU A 188 31.53 -0.45 -42.47
N HIS A 189 31.50 0.88 -42.47
CA HIS A 189 31.78 1.62 -43.69
C HIS A 189 33.26 1.37 -43.98
N GLN A 190 33.54 0.45 -44.91
CA GLN A 190 34.88 0.31 -45.46
C GLN A 190 35.18 1.59 -46.22
N THR A 191 36.13 2.38 -45.73
CA THR A 191 36.90 3.24 -46.61
C THR A 191 37.90 2.36 -47.36
N PRO A 192 38.33 2.72 -48.59
CA PRO A 192 39.14 1.85 -49.47
C PRO A 192 40.52 1.44 -48.94
N ASP A 193 40.86 1.80 -47.71
CA ASP A 193 42.20 1.78 -47.11
C ASP A 193 42.27 1.05 -45.74
N GLY A 194 41.19 0.39 -45.30
CA GLY A 194 41.29 -0.77 -44.40
C GLY A 194 41.83 -0.57 -42.98
N THR A 195 41.64 0.58 -42.32
CA THR A 195 42.04 0.77 -40.91
C THR A 195 40.87 1.10 -39.98
N ALA A 196 40.78 0.42 -38.84
CA ALA A 196 39.74 0.63 -37.82
C ALA A 196 40.28 1.46 -36.64
N ARG A 197 39.52 2.46 -36.16
CA ARG A 197 39.78 3.19 -34.91
C ARG A 197 38.58 3.08 -33.96
N SER A 198 38.85 2.72 -32.71
CA SER A 198 37.91 2.81 -31.59
C SER A 198 37.94 4.21 -30.98
N TYR A 199 36.78 4.77 -30.65
CA TYR A 199 36.69 5.98 -29.83
C TYR A 199 35.91 5.67 -28.54
N THR A 200 36.58 5.88 -27.41
CA THR A 200 35.98 5.96 -26.07
C THR A 200 36.48 7.24 -25.40
N SER A 201 35.66 7.74 -24.47
CA SER A 201 35.89 8.76 -23.43
C SER A 201 35.63 10.25 -23.74
N ASP A 202 34.80 10.80 -22.84
CA ASP A 202 34.74 12.16 -22.23
C ASP A 202 34.50 13.41 -23.08
N GLU A 203 33.49 14.22 -22.68
CA GLU A 203 33.73 15.57 -22.11
C GLU A 203 32.46 16.28 -21.58
N ARG A 204 32.70 17.39 -20.86
CA ARG A 204 31.91 18.08 -19.83
C ARG A 204 30.89 19.12 -20.34
N SER A 205 29.96 19.45 -19.41
CA SER A 205 29.42 20.77 -19.03
C SER A 205 28.66 21.65 -20.04
N THR A 206 27.46 22.11 -19.64
CA THR A 206 27.11 23.55 -19.49
C THR A 206 25.72 23.76 -18.84
N GLY A 207 25.67 24.50 -17.70
CA GLY A 207 24.74 25.63 -17.50
C GLY A 207 23.36 25.40 -16.83
N PRO A 208 22.86 26.34 -15.98
CA PRO A 208 21.77 26.10 -15.02
C PRO A 208 20.38 26.53 -15.54
N GLY A 209 19.36 25.72 -15.26
CA GLY A 209 17.95 26.07 -15.48
C GLY A 209 17.31 26.55 -14.17
N SER A 210 16.94 27.83 -14.14
CA SER A 210 16.21 28.51 -13.07
C SER A 210 14.83 27.88 -12.81
N SER A 211 14.58 27.39 -11.58
CA SER A 211 13.23 27.07 -11.12
C SER A 211 12.55 28.33 -10.58
N THR A 212 11.55 28.84 -11.27
CA THR A 212 10.62 29.83 -10.71
C THR A 212 9.67 29.12 -9.75
N ALA A 213 9.90 29.29 -8.45
CA ALA A 213 8.94 28.94 -7.41
C ALA A 213 7.79 29.96 -7.44
N GLU A 214 6.55 29.51 -7.68
CA GLU A 214 5.36 30.32 -7.44
C GLU A 214 5.22 30.60 -5.94
N VAL A 215 5.34 31.88 -5.58
CA VAL A 215 5.12 32.39 -4.24
C VAL A 215 3.63 32.69 -4.07
N TRP A 216 2.96 31.98 -3.17
CA TRP A 216 1.56 32.24 -2.80
C TRP A 216 1.46 33.49 -1.89
N PRO A 217 0.51 34.41 -2.11
CA PRO A 217 0.38 35.61 -1.28
C PRO A 217 -0.16 35.31 0.13
N PRO A 218 0.23 36.08 1.16
CA PRO A 218 -0.19 35.83 2.55
C PRO A 218 -1.71 35.99 2.74
N ARG A 219 -2.29 35.09 3.53
CA ARG A 219 -3.72 35.08 3.90
C ARG A 219 -4.07 36.35 4.67
N ARG A 220 -5.15 37.03 4.28
CA ARG A 220 -5.76 38.09 5.10
C ARG A 220 -6.35 37.49 6.39
N PRO A 221 -6.28 38.19 7.53
CA PRO A 221 -6.98 37.78 8.74
C PRO A 221 -8.49 37.94 8.54
N SER A 222 -9.25 36.96 9.03
CA SER A 222 -10.72 36.93 8.99
C SER A 222 -11.31 37.84 10.09
N PRO A 223 -12.52 38.40 9.85
CA PRO A 223 -13.22 39.29 10.79
C PRO A 223 -13.70 38.60 12.06
#